data_AF-A0AA43FTU2-F1
#
_entry.id   AF-A0AA43FTU2-F1
#
_cell.length_a   1.000
_cell.length_b   1.000
_cell.length_c   1.000
_cell.angle_alpha   90.00
_cell.angle_beta   90.00
_cell.angle_gamma   90.00
#
_symmetry.space_group_name_H-M   'P 1'
#
loop_
_entity.id
_entity.type
_entity.pdbx_description
1 polymer ?
#
loop_
_entity_poly.entity_id
_entity_poly.type
_entity_poly.pdbx_seq_one_letter_code
_entity_poly.pdbx_strand_id
1 'polypeptide(L)'
;MTTEVHGVLPQVVVTGTGVVCSVGDGSTELAEAVVGGRSGIAPIQRFDTREFDVHLGAEVKGWKDPDATATATAEHRLCVGFAHRAALEALAQAAVHVSAAEPHRFGIVFGTNLGNGGRPVHELVVELGRRIGFEGPMLSVCTACSSSTSAIGLARDLLLSGFADVVLAGGSDVLTPEIFSGFHAMGVLSPAPCAPFSTPFGTTLGEGAGFLVLETEEGARARGVDVLATVSGWGISGDGYHETSPDPRGRGVERAIRSALDDAGLTPRDIGYVNAHGSGTQANDPSEWSGIQRGLDGSNGIWVSSSKGALGHAQGAAGALEAIITILMMRRGLVPPTLNFAGARNFAPADPVAGPAPREHAYDHAVSVNSAFGGANAAVVLSRSVPAATRSRGRRGVAILGVGAVTSHGLGVHSWEDSGFGQPRGAVPTFSFQEVDPMIDPRGLDPTSRFLTAAASLSLRDAGIRLSRADQDSAGLVLGSVRPSPAST
;
A
#
# COMPACT_ATOMS: atom_id res chain seq x y z
N MET A 1 -28.52 -28.85 -7.28
CA MET A 1 -28.95 -27.48 -7.63
C MET A 1 -28.99 -26.67 -6.35
N THR A 2 -27.85 -26.11 -5.95
CA THR A 2 -27.76 -25.13 -4.87
C THR A 2 -28.13 -23.78 -5.47
N THR A 3 -29.26 -23.23 -5.06
CA THR A 3 -29.68 -21.86 -5.39
C THR A 3 -28.62 -20.90 -4.86
N GLU A 4 -27.82 -20.32 -5.74
CA GLU A 4 -26.96 -19.18 -5.42
C GLU A 4 -27.87 -18.01 -5.02
N VAL A 5 -27.87 -17.67 -3.73
CA VAL A 5 -28.51 -16.45 -3.25
C VAL A 5 -27.63 -15.29 -3.69
N HIS A 6 -27.94 -14.70 -4.84
CA HIS A 6 -27.30 -13.49 -5.33
C HIS A 6 -27.79 -12.28 -4.51
N GLY A 7 -27.23 -12.09 -3.32
CA GLY A 7 -27.38 -10.86 -2.55
C GLY A 7 -26.56 -9.73 -3.17
N VAL A 8 -27.11 -8.52 -3.15
CA VAL A 8 -26.34 -7.29 -3.40
C VAL A 8 -25.29 -7.18 -2.29
N LEU A 9 -24.02 -6.92 -2.65
CA LEU A 9 -22.97 -6.79 -1.65
C LEU A 9 -23.19 -5.52 -0.80
N PRO A 10 -22.98 -5.58 0.52
CA PRO A 10 -23.01 -4.39 1.36
C PRO A 10 -21.92 -3.40 0.93
N GLN A 11 -22.15 -2.11 1.16
CA GLN A 11 -21.11 -1.09 0.96
C GLN A 11 -20.16 -1.09 2.15
N VAL A 12 -18.87 -0.88 1.90
CA VAL A 12 -17.84 -0.73 2.95
C VAL A 12 -17.52 0.74 3.13
N VAL A 13 -17.64 1.21 4.36
CA VAL A 13 -17.53 2.62 4.74
C VAL A 13 -16.37 2.83 5.70
N VAL A 14 -15.84 4.05 5.69
CA VAL A 14 -14.87 4.54 6.66
C VAL A 14 -15.62 5.27 7.75
N THR A 15 -15.46 4.87 9.02
CA THR A 15 -16.12 5.51 10.18
C THR A 15 -15.14 6.20 11.12
N GLY A 16 -13.84 5.96 10.95
CA GLY A 16 -12.80 6.61 11.72
C GLY A 16 -11.49 6.69 10.96
N THR A 17 -10.71 7.75 11.23
CA THR A 17 -9.37 7.98 10.68
C THR A 17 -8.42 8.38 11.80
N GLY A 18 -7.17 7.94 11.70
CA GLY A 18 -6.15 8.33 12.66
C GLY A 18 -4.77 8.45 12.03
N VAL A 19 -3.99 9.41 12.52
CA VAL A 19 -2.77 9.87 11.86
C VAL A 19 -1.67 10.22 12.86
N VAL A 20 -0.45 9.79 12.55
CA VAL A 20 0.79 10.37 13.07
C VAL A 20 1.69 10.65 11.88
N CYS A 21 2.16 11.89 11.69
CA CYS A 21 3.04 12.24 10.58
C CYS A 21 3.90 13.48 10.88
N SER A 22 4.76 13.85 9.94
CA SER A 22 5.73 14.95 10.07
C SER A 22 5.12 16.35 10.27
N VAL A 23 3.82 16.53 9.99
CA VAL A 23 3.10 17.80 10.16
C VAL A 23 2.13 17.82 11.34
N GLY A 24 1.96 16.69 12.06
CA GLY A 24 1.05 16.62 13.21
C GLY A 24 0.72 15.22 13.72
N ASP A 25 0.13 15.18 14.92
CA ASP A 25 -0.51 14.02 15.55
C ASP A 25 -2.02 14.27 15.56
N GLY A 26 -2.73 13.58 14.67
CA GLY A 26 -4.18 13.70 14.52
C GLY A 26 -4.64 14.07 13.13
N SER A 27 -5.78 13.49 12.72
CA SER A 27 -6.47 13.75 11.45
C SER A 27 -6.89 15.21 11.31
N THR A 28 -7.29 15.86 12.42
CA THR A 28 -7.60 17.30 12.44
C THR A 28 -6.37 18.14 12.16
N GLU A 29 -5.25 17.87 12.84
CA GLU A 29 -4.01 18.65 12.63
C GLU A 29 -3.46 18.44 11.22
N LEU A 30 -3.55 17.21 10.68
CA LEU A 30 -3.23 16.93 9.28
C LEU A 30 -4.10 17.75 8.33
N ALA A 31 -5.41 17.81 8.54
CA ALA A 31 -6.30 18.60 7.68
C ALA A 31 -5.93 20.09 7.70
N GLU A 32 -5.65 20.65 8.87
CA GLU A 32 -5.19 22.04 9.01
C GLU A 32 -3.80 22.25 8.38
N ALA A 33 -2.90 21.26 8.45
CA ALA A 33 -1.61 21.32 7.77
C ALA A 33 -1.77 21.40 6.25
N VAL A 34 -2.63 20.56 5.68
CA VAL A 34 -2.88 20.52 4.24
C VAL A 34 -3.54 21.82 3.76
N VAL A 35 -4.54 22.33 4.49
CA VAL A 35 -5.19 23.61 4.16
C VAL A 35 -4.22 24.78 4.28
N GLY A 36 -3.34 24.76 5.27
CA GLY A 36 -2.34 25.80 5.50
C GLY A 36 -1.07 25.68 4.64
N GLY A 37 -0.96 24.67 3.78
CA GLY A 37 0.23 24.44 2.96
C GLY A 37 1.51 24.15 3.77
N ARG A 38 1.36 23.56 4.96
CA ARG A 38 2.50 23.26 5.85
C ARG A 38 3.28 22.06 5.33
N SER A 39 4.61 22.17 5.30
CA SER A 39 5.52 21.06 4.99
C SER A 39 6.20 20.56 6.27
N GLY A 40 6.28 19.23 6.41
CA GLY A 40 7.03 18.55 7.46
C GLY A 40 8.49 18.31 7.10
N ILE A 41 8.89 18.54 5.84
CA ILE A 41 10.25 18.33 5.33
C ILE A 41 11.22 19.31 6.01
N ALA A 42 12.28 18.76 6.60
CA ALA A 42 13.33 19.50 7.28
C ALA A 42 14.66 18.71 7.26
N PRO A 43 15.79 19.29 7.70
CA PRO A 43 17.00 18.51 7.92
C PRO A 43 16.76 17.38 8.92
N ILE A 44 17.24 16.17 8.60
CA ILE A 44 17.14 14.98 9.45
C ILE A 44 17.91 15.20 10.75
N GLN A 45 17.29 14.87 11.88
CA GLN A 45 17.87 15.01 13.22
C GLN A 45 18.09 13.68 13.93
N ARG A 46 17.38 12.60 13.55
CA ARG A 46 17.44 11.33 14.28
C ARG A 46 18.73 10.56 14.08
N PHE A 47 19.39 10.72 12.94
CA PHE A 47 20.66 10.07 12.63
C PHE A 47 21.57 10.98 11.81
N ASP A 48 22.86 10.63 11.80
CA ASP A 48 23.87 11.39 11.11
C ASP A 48 23.75 11.21 9.59
N THR A 49 23.66 12.33 8.87
CA THR A 49 23.60 12.35 7.40
C THR A 49 24.83 12.97 6.74
N ARG A 50 25.90 13.29 7.49
CA ARG A 50 27.07 14.03 6.97
C ARG A 50 27.84 13.32 5.86
N GLU A 51 27.74 11.99 5.79
CA GLU A 51 28.39 11.19 4.73
C GLU A 51 27.57 11.10 3.43
N PHE A 52 26.32 11.59 3.45
CA PHE A 52 25.46 11.67 2.27
C PHE A 52 25.48 13.09 1.68
N ASP A 53 25.08 13.22 0.43
CA ASP A 53 24.87 14.50 -0.27
C ASP A 53 23.43 15.03 -0.14
N VAL A 54 22.56 14.28 0.55
CA VAL A 54 21.18 14.63 0.86
C VAL A 54 20.99 14.60 2.38
N HIS A 55 20.29 15.59 2.92
CA HIS A 55 20.10 15.75 4.38
C HIS A 55 18.66 15.97 4.79
N LEU A 56 17.71 15.95 3.85
CA LEU A 56 16.31 16.25 4.10
C LEU A 56 15.49 14.99 4.37
N GLY A 57 14.56 15.09 5.30
CA GLY A 57 13.58 14.07 5.64
C GLY A 57 12.34 14.70 6.26
N ALA A 58 11.27 13.93 6.34
CA ALA A 58 10.03 14.35 6.98
C ALA A 58 9.78 13.48 8.21
N GLU A 59 10.46 13.80 9.31
CA GLU A 59 10.38 13.11 10.59
C GLU A 59 9.18 13.59 11.42
N VAL A 60 8.55 12.66 12.15
CA VAL A 60 7.62 12.97 13.22
C VAL A 60 8.38 13.67 14.34
N LYS A 61 7.96 14.88 14.68
CA LYS A 61 8.66 15.76 15.64
C LYS A 61 8.12 15.58 17.05
N GLY A 62 9.00 15.65 18.04
CA GLY A 62 8.61 15.67 19.46
C GLY A 62 8.03 14.35 19.99
N TRP A 63 8.18 13.24 19.26
CA TRP A 63 7.71 11.93 19.71
C TRP A 63 8.42 11.50 21.00
N LYS A 64 7.62 11.10 22.00
CA LYS A 64 8.13 10.52 23.25
C LYS A 64 7.81 9.03 23.24
N ASP A 65 8.84 8.20 23.05
CA ASP A 65 8.71 6.75 23.04
C ASP A 65 8.26 6.24 24.43
N PRO A 66 7.00 5.76 24.59
CA PRO A 66 6.52 5.27 25.88
C PRO A 66 7.19 3.95 26.28
N ASP A 67 7.80 3.25 25.32
CA ASP A 67 8.40 1.92 25.50
C ASP A 67 9.93 1.99 25.41
N ALA A 68 10.55 3.14 25.70
CA ALA A 68 11.98 3.37 25.50
C ALA A 68 12.92 2.37 26.20
N THR A 69 12.43 1.66 27.22
CA THR A 69 13.17 0.63 27.98
C THR A 69 12.90 -0.80 27.51
N ALA A 70 12.01 -1.01 26.53
CA ALA A 70 11.70 -2.32 26.01
C ALA A 70 12.84 -2.89 25.15
N THR A 71 12.91 -4.22 25.05
CA THR A 71 13.98 -4.96 24.35
C THR A 71 13.91 -4.88 22.83
N ALA A 72 12.77 -4.46 22.27
CA ALA A 72 12.60 -4.23 20.84
C ALA A 72 13.54 -3.11 20.33
N THR A 73 13.91 -3.14 19.05
CA THR A 73 14.73 -2.06 18.45
C THR A 73 13.98 -0.72 18.45
N ALA A 74 14.71 0.39 18.40
CA ALA A 74 14.10 1.72 18.43
C ALA A 74 13.13 1.95 17.25
N GLU A 75 13.48 1.46 16.07
CA GLU A 75 12.69 1.56 14.84
C GLU A 75 11.38 0.79 14.98
N HIS A 76 11.44 -0.43 15.53
CA HIS A 76 10.25 -1.24 15.80
C HIS A 76 9.32 -0.53 16.79
N ARG A 77 9.86 -0.02 17.90
CA ARG A 77 9.06 0.70 18.92
C ARG A 77 8.43 1.97 18.38
N LEU A 78 9.17 2.76 17.58
CA LEU A 78 8.64 3.93 16.91
C LEU A 78 7.50 3.55 15.95
N CYS A 79 7.72 2.55 15.09
CA CYS A 79 6.73 2.10 14.12
C CYS A 79 5.44 1.61 14.79
N VAL A 80 5.55 0.77 15.82
CA VAL A 80 4.41 0.30 16.61
C VAL A 80 3.79 1.45 17.40
N GLY A 81 4.58 2.37 17.94
CA GLY A 81 4.11 3.54 18.68
C GLY A 81 3.26 4.46 17.83
N PHE A 82 3.74 4.83 16.63
CA PHE A 82 2.98 5.61 15.66
C PHE A 82 1.69 4.88 15.28
N ALA A 83 1.79 3.58 14.99
CA ALA A 83 0.64 2.78 14.59
C ALA A 83 -0.41 2.70 15.71
N HIS A 84 0.02 2.46 16.94
CA HIS A 84 -0.87 2.37 18.10
C HIS A 84 -1.59 3.70 18.35
N ARG A 85 -0.86 4.82 18.30
CA ARG A 85 -1.45 6.15 18.49
C ARG A 85 -2.49 6.49 17.42
N ALA A 86 -2.18 6.25 16.15
CA ALA A 86 -3.09 6.45 15.02
C ALA A 86 -4.29 5.49 15.09
N ALA A 87 -4.08 4.22 15.46
CA ALA A 87 -5.16 3.25 15.65
C ALA A 87 -6.14 3.69 16.74
N LEU A 88 -5.64 4.15 17.90
CA LEU A 88 -6.50 4.64 18.99
C LEU A 88 -7.33 5.86 18.58
N GLU A 89 -6.76 6.78 17.80
CA GLU A 89 -7.53 7.91 17.26
C GLU A 89 -8.65 7.43 16.33
N ALA A 90 -8.33 6.55 15.38
CA ALA A 90 -9.30 6.04 14.41
C ALA A 90 -10.44 5.29 15.11
N LEU A 91 -10.12 4.42 16.08
CA LEU A 91 -11.10 3.67 16.86
C LEU A 91 -11.96 4.58 17.73
N ALA A 92 -11.38 5.63 18.33
CA ALA A 92 -12.12 6.62 19.10
C ALA A 92 -13.10 7.40 18.22
N GLN A 93 -12.67 7.85 17.03
CA GLN A 93 -13.55 8.54 16.08
C GLN A 93 -14.69 7.64 15.60
N ALA A 94 -14.40 6.36 15.36
CA ALA A 94 -15.40 5.37 14.97
C ALA A 94 -16.28 4.88 16.13
N ALA A 95 -16.09 5.36 17.35
CA ALA A 95 -16.74 4.86 18.57
C ALA A 95 -16.68 3.31 18.69
N VAL A 96 -15.56 2.72 18.27
CA VAL A 96 -15.33 1.27 18.38
C VAL A 96 -14.73 1.00 19.75
N HIS A 97 -15.50 0.32 20.59
CA HIS A 97 -15.05 -0.22 21.85
C HIS A 97 -14.85 -1.71 21.69
N VAL A 98 -13.62 -2.18 21.82
CA VAL A 98 -13.32 -3.61 21.84
C VAL A 98 -13.87 -4.18 23.14
N SER A 99 -15.12 -4.65 23.09
CA SER A 99 -15.70 -5.38 24.21
C SER A 99 -15.08 -6.78 24.24
N ALA A 100 -14.89 -7.33 25.44
CA ALA A 100 -14.39 -8.69 25.62
C ALA A 100 -15.30 -9.79 25.01
N ALA A 101 -16.48 -9.43 24.50
CA ALA A 101 -17.47 -10.38 24.01
C ALA A 101 -17.09 -11.00 22.65
N GLU A 102 -16.53 -10.22 21.70
CA GLU A 102 -16.26 -10.71 20.33
C GLU A 102 -14.99 -10.12 19.67
N PRO A 103 -13.81 -10.16 20.33
CA PRO A 103 -12.57 -9.61 19.75
C PRO A 103 -12.15 -10.27 18.41
N HIS A 104 -12.62 -11.49 18.15
CA HIS A 104 -12.34 -12.26 16.92
C HIS A 104 -13.05 -11.72 15.66
N ARG A 105 -13.96 -10.75 15.81
CA ARG A 105 -14.63 -10.05 14.69
C ARG A 105 -13.95 -8.74 14.30
N PHE A 106 -12.86 -8.38 14.98
CA PHE A 106 -12.07 -7.18 14.72
C PHE A 106 -10.73 -7.55 14.08
N GLY A 107 -10.54 -7.17 12.82
CA GLY A 107 -9.35 -7.50 12.04
C GLY A 107 -8.39 -6.32 11.84
N ILE A 108 -7.16 -6.62 11.41
CA ILE A 108 -6.14 -5.65 11.02
C ILE A 108 -5.53 -6.06 9.68
N VAL A 109 -5.45 -5.10 8.76
CA VAL A 109 -4.61 -5.23 7.56
C VAL A 109 -3.59 -4.09 7.56
N PHE A 110 -2.32 -4.44 7.71
CA PHE A 110 -1.23 -3.53 8.03
C PHE A 110 -0.20 -3.49 6.90
N GLY A 111 -0.13 -2.35 6.22
CA GLY A 111 0.86 -2.06 5.19
C GLY A 111 2.16 -1.50 5.76
N THR A 112 3.30 -2.09 5.43
CA THR A 112 4.62 -1.64 5.90
C THR A 112 5.71 -2.19 5.02
N ASN A 113 6.83 -1.46 4.98
CA ASN A 113 8.06 -1.90 4.32
C ASN A 113 9.20 -2.06 5.34
N LEU A 114 8.92 -1.84 6.63
CA LEU A 114 9.89 -1.99 7.70
C LEU A 114 10.17 -3.48 7.97
N GLY A 115 11.20 -4.01 7.32
CA GLY A 115 11.66 -5.39 7.49
C GLY A 115 13.13 -5.54 7.88
N ASN A 116 13.80 -4.44 8.27
CA ASN A 116 15.27 -4.40 8.33
C ASN A 116 15.88 -4.33 9.75
N GLY A 117 15.09 -4.51 10.80
CA GLY A 117 15.56 -4.46 12.20
C GLY A 117 15.89 -5.82 12.82
N GLY A 118 16.12 -6.86 12.00
CA GLY A 118 16.34 -8.24 12.48
C GLY A 118 15.10 -8.94 13.04
N ARG A 119 13.91 -8.30 12.94
CA ARG A 119 12.61 -8.86 13.32
C ARG A 119 11.73 -9.09 12.08
N PRO A 120 10.93 -10.17 12.05
CA PRO A 120 9.93 -10.40 11.01
C PRO A 120 8.88 -9.29 10.92
N VAL A 121 8.50 -8.92 9.69
CA VAL A 121 7.50 -7.87 9.40
C VAL A 121 6.15 -8.16 10.08
N HIS A 122 5.74 -9.42 10.19
CA HIS A 122 4.46 -9.81 10.80
C HIS A 122 4.36 -9.49 12.29
N GLU A 123 5.48 -9.29 13.00
CA GLU A 123 5.43 -8.98 14.44
C GLU A 123 4.81 -7.61 14.71
N LEU A 124 4.88 -6.66 13.76
CA LEU A 124 4.25 -5.34 13.88
C LEU A 124 2.72 -5.44 14.01
N VAL A 125 2.09 -6.23 13.13
CA VAL A 125 0.63 -6.39 13.14
C VAL A 125 0.15 -7.18 14.36
N VAL A 126 0.90 -8.22 14.77
CA VAL A 126 0.59 -9.01 15.97
C VAL A 126 0.71 -8.16 17.23
N GLU A 127 1.77 -7.36 17.34
CA GLU A 127 1.96 -6.49 18.49
C GLU A 127 0.90 -5.38 18.56
N LEU A 128 0.56 -4.77 17.43
CA LEU A 128 -0.54 -3.80 17.36
C LEU A 128 -1.86 -4.44 17.80
N GLY A 129 -2.21 -5.60 17.26
CA GLY A 129 -3.42 -6.35 17.61
C GLY A 129 -3.52 -6.62 19.11
N ARG A 130 -2.42 -7.07 19.73
CA ARG A 130 -2.35 -7.27 21.18
C ARG A 130 -2.57 -5.98 21.98
N ARG A 131 -2.04 -4.83 21.50
CA ARG A 131 -2.17 -3.53 22.18
C ARG A 131 -3.60 -2.99 22.12
N ILE A 132 -4.30 -3.19 21.00
CA ILE A 132 -5.67 -2.70 20.79
C ILE A 132 -6.76 -3.74 21.10
N GLY A 133 -6.40 -5.00 21.35
CA GLY A 133 -7.32 -6.08 21.74
C GLY A 133 -8.01 -6.79 20.57
N PHE A 134 -7.47 -6.73 19.35
CA PHE A 134 -8.05 -7.37 18.18
C PHE A 134 -7.57 -8.82 18.06
N GLU A 135 -8.49 -9.76 17.80
CA GLU A 135 -8.20 -11.20 17.66
C GLU A 135 -8.67 -11.78 16.31
N GLY A 136 -9.25 -10.95 15.43
CA GLY A 136 -9.68 -11.35 14.10
C GLY A 136 -8.52 -11.51 13.11
N PRO A 137 -8.79 -11.45 11.78
CA PRO A 137 -7.75 -11.56 10.77
C PRO A 137 -6.64 -10.52 10.97
N MET A 138 -5.38 -10.95 11.05
CA MET A 138 -4.21 -10.09 11.18
C MET A 138 -3.27 -10.32 10.00
N LEU A 139 -3.25 -9.38 9.06
CA LEU A 139 -2.48 -9.50 7.82
C LEU A 139 -1.45 -8.39 7.74
N SER A 140 -0.21 -8.76 7.38
CA SER A 140 0.80 -7.81 6.97
C SER A 140 0.92 -7.82 5.45
N VAL A 141 0.91 -6.63 4.84
CA VAL A 141 0.99 -6.44 3.40
C VAL A 141 2.26 -5.67 3.08
N CYS A 142 3.09 -6.24 2.22
CA CYS A 142 4.33 -5.63 1.75
C CYS A 142 4.34 -5.63 0.22
N THR A 143 3.87 -4.53 -0.36
CA THR A 143 3.95 -4.21 -1.79
C THR A 143 4.71 -2.91 -2.01
N ALA A 144 5.75 -2.67 -1.19
CA ALA A 144 6.52 -1.44 -1.18
C ALA A 144 5.63 -0.18 -1.00
N CYS A 145 5.71 0.82 -1.88
CA CYS A 145 5.05 2.11 -1.68
C CYS A 145 3.51 2.05 -1.77
N SER A 146 2.95 0.94 -2.23
CA SER A 146 1.51 0.69 -2.34
C SER A 146 0.94 -0.17 -1.20
N SER A 147 1.75 -0.55 -0.21
CA SER A 147 1.39 -1.49 0.86
C SER A 147 0.09 -1.13 1.60
N SER A 148 -0.05 0.11 2.07
CA SER A 148 -1.27 0.53 2.80
C SER A 148 -2.49 0.72 1.90
N THR A 149 -2.32 1.08 0.62
CA THR A 149 -3.43 1.13 -0.34
C THR A 149 -3.99 -0.26 -0.63
N SER A 150 -3.08 -1.24 -0.82
CA SER A 150 -3.44 -2.65 -0.90
C SER A 150 -4.09 -3.14 0.40
N ALA A 151 -3.63 -2.66 1.56
CA ALA A 151 -4.23 -3.01 2.86
C ALA A 151 -5.69 -2.54 2.99
N ILE A 152 -6.00 -1.33 2.51
CA ILE A 152 -7.38 -0.79 2.47
C ILE A 152 -8.28 -1.67 1.59
N GLY A 153 -7.82 -2.02 0.40
CA GLY A 153 -8.57 -2.88 -0.52
C GLY A 153 -8.82 -4.29 0.03
N LEU A 154 -7.77 -4.94 0.56
CA LEU A 154 -7.89 -6.26 1.19
C LEU A 154 -8.79 -6.24 2.43
N ALA A 155 -8.74 -5.18 3.24
CA ALA A 155 -9.62 -5.02 4.38
C ALA A 155 -11.10 -4.94 3.97
N ARG A 156 -11.42 -4.22 2.89
CA ARG A 156 -12.75 -4.23 2.29
C ARG A 156 -13.18 -5.64 1.89
N ASP A 157 -12.31 -6.39 1.22
CA ASP A 157 -12.64 -7.75 0.78
C ASP A 157 -12.82 -8.74 1.94
N LEU A 158 -12.11 -8.56 3.06
CA LEU A 158 -12.33 -9.32 4.29
C LEU A 158 -13.72 -9.07 4.89
N LEU A 159 -14.17 -7.82 4.92
CA LEU A 159 -15.51 -7.43 5.39
C LEU A 159 -16.59 -8.02 4.47
N LEU A 160 -16.45 -7.84 3.15
CA LEU A 160 -17.39 -8.38 2.15
C LEU A 160 -17.45 -9.91 2.16
N SER A 161 -16.36 -10.57 2.58
CA SER A 161 -16.29 -12.02 2.73
C SER A 161 -16.82 -12.52 4.08
N GLY A 162 -17.20 -11.63 5.00
CA GLY A 162 -17.72 -11.96 6.32
C GLY A 162 -16.67 -12.42 7.34
N PHE A 163 -15.38 -12.22 7.07
CA PHE A 163 -14.30 -12.64 7.98
C PHE A 163 -14.18 -11.74 9.23
N ALA A 164 -14.68 -10.51 9.16
CA ALA A 164 -14.68 -9.53 10.24
C ALA A 164 -15.91 -8.61 10.10
N ASP A 165 -16.27 -7.93 11.19
CA ASP A 165 -17.31 -6.88 11.19
C ASP A 165 -16.69 -5.48 11.16
N VAL A 166 -15.49 -5.35 11.73
CA VAL A 166 -14.68 -4.14 11.69
C VAL A 166 -13.25 -4.53 11.33
N VAL A 167 -12.63 -3.78 10.42
CA VAL A 167 -11.22 -3.96 10.07
C VAL A 167 -10.48 -2.62 10.17
N LEU A 168 -9.40 -2.61 10.95
CA LEU A 168 -8.45 -1.52 10.97
C LEU A 168 -7.49 -1.68 9.78
N ALA A 169 -7.57 -0.78 8.81
CA ALA A 169 -6.77 -0.85 7.59
C ALA A 169 -5.84 0.35 7.49
N GLY A 170 -4.56 0.13 7.19
CA GLY A 170 -3.63 1.25 7.13
C GLY A 170 -2.18 0.80 7.06
N GLY A 171 -1.29 1.61 7.62
CA GLY A 171 0.13 1.30 7.66
C GLY A 171 0.93 2.25 8.55
N SER A 172 2.14 1.82 8.88
CA SER A 172 3.13 2.61 9.62
C SER A 172 4.52 2.26 9.12
N ASP A 173 5.35 3.27 8.90
CA ASP A 173 6.77 3.13 8.58
C ASP A 173 7.54 4.30 9.20
N VAL A 174 8.82 4.06 9.50
CA VAL A 174 9.72 5.02 10.16
C VAL A 174 10.96 5.27 9.32
N LEU A 175 11.50 6.49 9.41
CA LEU A 175 12.69 6.89 8.69
C LEU A 175 13.93 6.42 9.47
N THR A 176 14.63 5.44 8.90
CA THR A 176 15.82 4.82 9.50
C THR A 176 17.07 5.08 8.64
N PRO A 177 18.28 5.00 9.21
CA PRO A 177 19.53 5.11 8.46
C PRO A 177 19.63 4.10 7.30
N GLU A 178 19.14 2.88 7.49
CA GLU A 178 19.24 1.80 6.50
C GLU A 178 18.33 2.06 5.30
N ILE A 179 17.07 2.46 5.55
CA ILE A 179 16.14 2.83 4.49
C ILE A 179 16.68 4.05 3.73
N PHE A 180 17.16 5.06 4.47
CA PHE A 180 17.74 6.26 3.89
C PHE A 180 18.94 5.92 3.00
N SER A 181 19.87 5.10 3.49
CA SER A 181 21.04 4.64 2.74
C SER A 181 20.67 3.85 1.48
N GLY A 182 19.65 3.00 1.56
CA GLY A 182 19.16 2.23 0.41
C GLY A 182 18.62 3.14 -0.70
N PHE A 183 17.79 4.12 -0.35
CA PHE A 183 17.26 5.09 -1.32
C PHE A 183 18.33 6.05 -1.85
N HIS A 184 19.30 6.42 -1.01
CA HIS A 184 20.46 7.19 -1.42
C HIS A 184 21.30 6.43 -2.46
N ALA A 185 21.61 5.16 -2.19
CA ALA A 185 22.38 4.31 -3.11
C ALA A 185 21.68 4.10 -4.47
N MET A 186 20.35 4.13 -4.50
CA MET A 186 19.56 4.09 -5.74
C MET A 186 19.57 5.42 -6.51
N GLY A 187 20.05 6.52 -5.92
CA GLY A 187 20.08 7.84 -6.56
C GLY A 187 18.70 8.49 -6.73
N VAL A 188 17.72 8.10 -5.91
CA VAL A 188 16.32 8.58 -6.03
C VAL A 188 15.96 9.69 -5.03
N LEU A 189 16.86 10.03 -4.12
CA LEU A 189 16.66 11.11 -3.16
C LEU A 189 16.94 12.48 -3.80
N SER A 190 16.11 13.46 -3.49
CA SER A 190 16.28 14.85 -3.93
C SER A 190 17.09 15.66 -2.89
N PRO A 191 18.04 16.50 -3.33
CA PRO A 191 18.76 17.41 -2.43
C PRO A 191 17.90 18.59 -1.94
N ALA A 192 16.73 18.81 -2.56
CA ALA A 192 15.72 19.78 -2.13
C ALA A 192 14.42 19.06 -1.74
N PRO A 193 13.45 19.74 -1.10
CA PRO A 193 12.14 19.13 -0.83
C PRO A 193 11.52 18.52 -2.09
N CYS A 194 10.91 17.34 -1.93
CA CYS A 194 10.22 16.63 -3.00
C CYS A 194 9.30 17.59 -3.78
N ALA A 195 9.46 17.60 -5.11
CA ALA A 195 8.71 18.46 -6.01
C ALA A 195 7.91 17.58 -7.00
N PRO A 196 6.75 17.02 -6.61
CA PRO A 196 5.95 16.16 -7.47
C PRO A 196 5.69 16.83 -8.82
N PHE A 197 5.90 16.09 -9.92
CA PHE A 197 5.71 16.58 -11.29
C PHE A 197 6.60 17.77 -11.72
N SER A 198 7.52 18.21 -10.87
CA SER A 198 8.38 19.40 -11.05
C SER A 198 9.88 19.04 -10.89
N THR A 199 10.74 20.05 -10.97
CA THR A 199 12.17 19.98 -10.62
C THR A 199 12.43 20.60 -9.24
N PRO A 200 13.51 20.20 -8.53
CA PRO A 200 14.46 19.14 -8.91
C PRO A 200 13.85 17.75 -8.83
N PHE A 201 14.47 16.77 -9.51
CA PHE A 201 14.00 15.39 -9.49
C PHE A 201 14.37 14.70 -8.18
N GLY A 202 13.59 13.68 -7.85
CA GLY A 202 13.81 12.82 -6.70
C GLY A 202 12.78 13.03 -5.61
N THR A 203 12.86 12.19 -4.59
CA THR A 203 11.93 12.18 -3.48
C THR A 203 12.60 12.61 -2.18
N THR A 204 11.81 13.01 -1.20
CA THR A 204 12.26 13.19 0.19
C THR A 204 11.61 12.07 1.00
N LEU A 205 12.38 11.28 1.73
CA LEU A 205 11.79 10.25 2.58
C LEU A 205 11.05 10.87 3.77
N GLY A 206 9.98 10.22 4.18
CA GLY A 206 9.20 10.60 5.34
C GLY A 206 8.82 9.37 6.16
N GLU A 207 8.10 9.63 7.24
CA GLU A 207 7.59 8.60 8.14
C GLU A 207 6.22 8.97 8.68
N GLY A 208 5.55 7.98 9.26
CA GLY A 208 4.28 8.18 9.91
C GLY A 208 3.43 6.91 9.93
N ALA A 209 2.23 7.07 10.47
CA ALA A 209 1.19 6.07 10.48
C ALA A 209 -0.15 6.69 10.04
N GLY A 210 -0.92 5.94 9.28
CA GLY A 210 -2.29 6.27 8.92
C GLY A 210 -3.16 5.03 9.03
N PHE A 211 -4.32 5.16 9.68
CA PHE A 211 -5.29 4.08 9.81
C PHE A 211 -6.72 4.55 9.56
N LEU A 212 -7.49 3.67 8.92
CA LEU A 212 -8.92 3.80 8.67
C LEU A 212 -9.65 2.67 9.40
N VAL A 213 -10.75 2.99 10.07
CA VAL A 213 -11.69 1.98 10.57
C VAL A 213 -12.70 1.72 9.47
N LEU A 214 -12.71 0.49 8.94
CA LEU A 214 -13.62 0.04 7.91
C LEU A 214 -14.66 -0.90 8.51
N GLU A 215 -15.92 -0.74 8.11
CA GLU A 215 -17.03 -1.64 8.42
C GLU A 215 -18.08 -1.60 7.31
N THR A 216 -19.10 -2.44 7.39
CA THR A 216 -20.23 -2.35 6.46
C THR A 216 -21.10 -1.13 6.79
N GLU A 217 -21.72 -0.51 5.78
CA GLU A 217 -22.69 0.59 5.99
C GLU A 217 -23.77 0.20 7.00
N GLU A 218 -24.27 -1.04 6.91
CA GLU A 218 -25.24 -1.57 7.86
C GLU A 218 -24.70 -1.59 9.29
N GLY A 219 -23.45 -2.04 9.49
CA GLY A 219 -22.76 -2.00 10.76
C GLY A 219 -22.63 -0.58 11.30
N ALA A 220 -22.16 0.36 10.48
CA ALA A 220 -22.02 1.76 10.86
C ALA A 220 -23.37 2.36 11.27
N ARG A 221 -24.43 2.09 10.50
CA ARG A 221 -25.80 2.54 10.80
C ARG A 221 -26.34 1.93 12.08
N ALA A 222 -26.09 0.64 12.32
CA ALA A 222 -26.52 -0.03 13.55
C ALA A 222 -25.84 0.54 14.80
N ARG A 223 -24.59 1.02 14.68
CA ARG A 223 -23.86 1.69 15.75
C ARG A 223 -24.16 3.19 15.86
N GLY A 224 -24.85 3.78 14.88
CA GLY A 224 -25.22 5.19 14.87
C GLY A 224 -24.02 6.14 14.72
N VAL A 225 -22.97 5.73 14.01
CA VAL A 225 -21.74 6.52 13.81
C VAL A 225 -21.75 7.24 12.46
N ASP A 226 -20.99 8.34 12.36
CA ASP A 226 -20.86 9.10 11.12
C ASP A 226 -20.03 8.33 10.08
N VAL A 227 -20.49 8.33 8.84
CA VAL A 227 -19.74 7.79 7.71
C VAL A 227 -18.87 8.89 7.11
N LEU A 228 -17.56 8.69 7.10
CA LEU A 228 -16.60 9.64 6.57
C LEU A 228 -16.48 9.60 5.05
N ALA A 229 -16.49 8.38 4.49
CA ALA A 229 -16.46 8.09 3.06
C ALA A 229 -16.80 6.63 2.82
N THR A 230 -17.02 6.26 1.56
CA THR A 230 -17.17 4.87 1.11
C THR A 230 -15.91 4.43 0.37
N VAL A 231 -15.42 3.22 0.64
CA VAL A 231 -14.43 2.55 -0.21
C VAL A 231 -15.19 1.83 -1.33
N SER A 232 -15.51 2.57 -2.39
CA SER A 232 -16.43 2.10 -3.44
C SER A 232 -15.82 1.00 -4.30
N GLY A 233 -14.52 1.07 -4.57
CA GLY A 233 -13.81 0.04 -5.32
C GLY A 233 -12.30 0.15 -5.12
N TRP A 234 -11.60 -0.91 -5.51
CA TRP A 234 -10.14 -0.94 -5.48
C TRP A 234 -9.58 -1.83 -6.59
N GLY A 235 -8.32 -1.63 -6.92
CA GLY A 235 -7.65 -2.37 -7.98
C GLY A 235 -6.15 -2.44 -7.73
N ILE A 236 -5.54 -3.55 -8.13
CA ILE A 236 -4.10 -3.78 -8.06
C ILE A 236 -3.57 -4.27 -9.40
N SER A 237 -2.30 -4.00 -9.67
CA SER A 237 -1.61 -4.51 -10.86
C SER A 237 -0.12 -4.67 -10.60
N GLY A 238 0.53 -5.53 -11.40
CA GLY A 238 1.99 -5.62 -11.49
C GLY A 238 2.48 -5.15 -12.86
N ASP A 239 3.57 -4.40 -12.93
CA ASP A 239 4.15 -3.96 -14.21
C ASP A 239 4.86 -5.10 -14.95
N GLY A 240 5.54 -6.01 -14.22
CA GLY A 240 6.37 -7.07 -14.80
C GLY A 240 7.50 -6.53 -15.69
N TYR A 241 8.01 -5.33 -15.39
CA TYR A 241 8.91 -4.58 -16.28
C TYR A 241 10.37 -4.55 -15.79
N HIS A 242 10.62 -4.03 -14.59
CA HIS A 242 11.97 -3.90 -14.01
C HIS A 242 11.89 -3.89 -12.48
N GLU A 243 12.94 -4.35 -11.80
CA GLU A 243 12.99 -4.48 -10.33
C GLU A 243 12.84 -3.16 -9.57
N THR A 244 13.34 -2.06 -10.14
CA THR A 244 13.37 -0.73 -9.51
C THR A 244 12.81 0.37 -10.38
N SER A 245 12.31 0.06 -11.58
CA SER A 245 11.77 1.06 -12.52
C SER A 245 10.35 0.69 -12.93
N PRO A 246 9.43 1.67 -13.00
CA PRO A 246 8.08 1.41 -13.48
C PRO A 246 8.08 1.16 -14.99
N ASP A 247 7.02 0.53 -15.51
CA ASP A 247 6.77 0.51 -16.94
C ASP A 247 6.65 1.96 -17.45
N PRO A 248 7.55 2.45 -18.32
CA PRO A 248 7.53 3.85 -18.76
C PRO A 248 6.27 4.25 -19.52
N ARG A 249 5.43 3.27 -19.93
CA ARG A 249 4.17 3.51 -20.62
C ARG A 249 2.98 3.75 -19.67
N GLY A 250 3.16 3.54 -18.36
CA GLY A 250 2.12 3.75 -17.35
C GLY A 250 1.00 2.69 -17.32
N ARG A 251 1.20 1.52 -17.94
CA ARG A 251 0.13 0.52 -18.09
C ARG A 251 -0.32 -0.12 -16.78
N GLY A 252 0.59 -0.34 -15.83
CA GLY A 252 0.19 -0.89 -14.53
C GLY A 252 -0.69 0.09 -13.76
N VAL A 253 -0.33 1.36 -13.73
CA VAL A 253 -1.16 2.43 -13.15
C VAL A 253 -2.53 2.51 -13.83
N GLU A 254 -2.57 2.47 -15.17
CA GLU A 254 -3.83 2.39 -15.94
C GLU A 254 -4.69 1.20 -15.48
N ARG A 255 -4.12 0.00 -15.42
CA ARG A 255 -4.86 -1.21 -15.02
C ARG A 255 -5.37 -1.13 -13.58
N ALA A 256 -4.58 -0.60 -12.65
CA ALA A 256 -4.99 -0.45 -11.27
C ALA A 256 -6.18 0.51 -11.15
N ILE A 257 -6.11 1.66 -11.84
CA ILE A 257 -7.22 2.64 -11.88
C ILE A 257 -8.45 2.04 -12.54
N ARG A 258 -8.34 1.45 -13.73
CA ARG A 258 -9.48 0.83 -14.43
C ARG A 258 -10.11 -0.28 -13.61
N SER A 259 -9.31 -1.13 -12.96
CA SER A 259 -9.82 -2.19 -12.08
C SER A 259 -10.57 -1.61 -10.87
N ALA A 260 -10.10 -0.50 -10.29
CA ALA A 260 -10.76 0.15 -9.17
C ALA A 260 -12.08 0.81 -9.58
N LEU A 261 -12.13 1.46 -10.75
CA LEU A 261 -13.35 2.02 -11.33
C LEU A 261 -14.35 0.92 -11.70
N ASP A 262 -13.86 -0.14 -12.34
CA ASP A 262 -14.64 -1.31 -12.65
C ASP A 262 -15.21 -1.88 -11.37
N ASP A 263 -14.41 -2.13 -10.32
CA ASP A 263 -14.89 -2.65 -9.03
C ASP A 263 -15.94 -1.74 -8.38
N ALA A 264 -15.78 -0.42 -8.48
CA ALA A 264 -16.73 0.59 -8.01
C ALA A 264 -18.01 0.71 -8.85
N GLY A 265 -18.01 0.18 -10.09
CA GLY A 265 -19.09 0.39 -11.04
C GLY A 265 -19.18 1.83 -11.55
N LEU A 266 -18.06 2.55 -11.57
CA LEU A 266 -17.93 3.93 -12.05
C LEU A 266 -17.21 4.00 -13.38
N THR A 267 -17.34 5.12 -14.07
CA THR A 267 -16.61 5.44 -15.30
C THR A 267 -15.57 6.54 -15.01
N PRO A 268 -14.56 6.71 -15.89
CA PRO A 268 -13.62 7.82 -15.78
C PRO A 268 -14.23 9.21 -15.63
N ARG A 269 -15.44 9.43 -16.16
CA ARG A 269 -16.13 10.73 -16.12
C ARG A 269 -16.71 11.07 -14.75
N ASP A 270 -16.86 10.08 -13.88
CA ASP A 270 -17.42 10.26 -12.54
C ASP A 270 -16.36 10.77 -11.55
N ILE A 271 -15.07 10.72 -11.93
CA ILE A 271 -13.96 11.07 -11.04
C ILE A 271 -13.65 12.56 -11.13
N GLY A 272 -13.77 13.26 -10.00
CA GLY A 272 -13.47 14.70 -9.91
C GLY A 272 -12.04 15.00 -9.46
N TYR A 273 -11.36 14.04 -8.82
CA TYR A 273 -10.02 14.24 -8.25
C TYR A 273 -9.17 12.96 -8.26
N VAL A 274 -7.88 13.11 -8.53
CA VAL A 274 -6.86 12.06 -8.38
C VAL A 274 -5.81 12.51 -7.37
N ASN A 275 -5.69 11.76 -6.28
CA ASN A 275 -4.51 11.83 -5.42
C ASN A 275 -3.45 10.90 -5.99
N ALA A 276 -2.46 11.49 -6.66
CA ALA A 276 -1.40 10.77 -7.33
C ALA A 276 -0.28 10.37 -6.36
N HIS A 277 0.46 9.31 -6.71
CA HIS A 277 1.68 8.94 -6.02
C HIS A 277 2.65 10.13 -6.04
N GLY A 278 2.95 10.73 -7.19
CA GLY A 278 3.69 12.00 -7.29
C GLY A 278 5.02 11.96 -6.52
N SER A 279 5.87 10.98 -6.80
CA SER A 279 7.11 10.73 -6.06
C SER A 279 8.17 11.83 -6.22
N GLY A 280 8.05 12.69 -7.24
CA GLY A 280 9.09 13.63 -7.67
C GLY A 280 10.20 12.97 -8.51
N THR A 281 10.30 11.64 -8.53
CA THR A 281 11.36 10.93 -9.24
C THR A 281 11.25 11.10 -10.77
N GLN A 282 12.38 10.96 -11.46
CA GLN A 282 12.46 11.16 -12.90
C GLN A 282 11.71 10.08 -13.69
N ALA A 283 11.72 8.83 -13.21
CA ALA A 283 11.10 7.70 -13.90
C ALA A 283 9.61 7.56 -13.59
N ASN A 284 9.22 7.75 -12.32
CA ASN A 284 7.86 7.43 -11.89
C ASN A 284 6.84 8.48 -12.32
N ASP A 285 7.12 9.76 -12.15
CA ASP A 285 6.11 10.79 -12.38
C ASP A 285 5.63 10.87 -13.84
N PRO A 286 6.48 10.72 -14.88
CA PRO A 286 6.01 10.62 -16.27
C PRO A 286 5.21 9.35 -16.55
N SER A 287 5.64 8.21 -16.00
CA SER A 287 4.94 6.93 -16.15
C SER A 287 3.56 7.00 -15.51
N GLU A 288 3.50 7.49 -14.28
CA GLU A 288 2.26 7.69 -13.53
C GLU A 288 1.31 8.64 -14.26
N TRP A 289 1.80 9.79 -14.72
CA TRP A 289 0.94 10.72 -15.45
C TRP A 289 0.37 10.08 -16.72
N SER A 290 1.19 9.34 -17.48
CA SER A 290 0.69 8.58 -18.62
C SER A 290 -0.35 7.54 -18.20
N GLY A 291 -0.17 6.87 -17.06
CA GLY A 291 -1.08 5.87 -16.55
C GLY A 291 -2.42 6.46 -16.08
N ILE A 292 -2.39 7.61 -15.39
CA ILE A 292 -3.58 8.37 -15.00
C ILE A 292 -4.36 8.81 -16.24
N GLN A 293 -3.67 9.41 -17.22
CA GLN A 293 -4.30 9.83 -18.48
C GLN A 293 -4.96 8.65 -19.21
N ARG A 294 -4.29 7.49 -19.27
CA ARG A 294 -4.87 6.30 -19.91
C ARG A 294 -6.03 5.71 -19.11
N GLY A 295 -5.88 5.59 -17.79
CA GLY A 295 -6.90 5.02 -16.90
C GLY A 295 -8.18 5.85 -16.85
N LEU A 296 -8.07 7.14 -17.16
CA LEU A 296 -9.18 8.10 -17.15
C LEU A 296 -9.57 8.63 -18.53
N ASP A 297 -9.25 7.90 -19.60
CA ASP A 297 -9.63 8.22 -20.99
C ASP A 297 -9.23 9.64 -21.44
N GLY A 298 -8.11 10.15 -20.94
CA GLY A 298 -7.59 11.47 -21.25
C GLY A 298 -8.51 12.59 -20.78
N SER A 299 -9.24 12.39 -19.67
CA SER A 299 -10.17 13.37 -19.09
C SER A 299 -9.46 14.72 -18.85
N ASN A 300 -9.57 15.60 -19.85
CA ASN A 300 -9.03 16.95 -19.80
C ASN A 300 -9.66 17.69 -18.61
N GLY A 301 -8.83 18.26 -17.75
CA GLY A 301 -9.29 19.10 -16.63
C GLY A 301 -9.60 18.36 -15.34
N ILE A 302 -9.27 17.06 -15.20
CA ILE A 302 -9.32 16.40 -13.89
C ILE A 302 -8.28 16.99 -12.94
N TRP A 303 -8.68 17.25 -11.70
CA TRP A 303 -7.77 17.72 -10.68
C TRP A 303 -6.84 16.60 -10.23
N VAL A 304 -5.54 16.87 -10.20
CA VAL A 304 -4.53 15.92 -9.73
C VAL A 304 -3.59 16.64 -8.79
N SER A 305 -3.23 16.03 -7.66
CA SER A 305 -2.19 16.57 -6.77
C SER A 305 -1.47 15.45 -6.02
N SER A 306 -0.43 15.81 -5.27
CA SER A 306 0.30 14.89 -4.41
C SER A 306 0.73 15.55 -3.10
N SER A 307 0.56 14.83 -2.00
CA SER A 307 0.94 15.27 -0.65
C SER A 307 2.42 15.06 -0.32
N LYS A 308 3.20 14.37 -1.17
CA LYS A 308 4.60 14.01 -0.86
C LYS A 308 5.52 15.22 -0.77
N GLY A 309 5.18 16.34 -1.42
CA GLY A 309 5.88 17.62 -1.23
C GLY A 309 5.71 18.24 0.17
N ALA A 310 4.67 17.81 0.91
CA ALA A 310 4.43 18.24 2.29
C ALA A 310 4.94 17.21 3.30
N LEU A 311 4.58 15.94 3.12
CA LEU A 311 4.80 14.89 4.11
C LEU A 311 6.09 14.09 3.90
N GLY A 312 6.78 14.30 2.79
CA GLY A 312 7.74 13.31 2.28
C GLY A 312 7.05 12.02 1.86
N HIS A 313 7.84 11.06 1.38
CA HIS A 313 7.37 9.73 1.07
C HIS A 313 7.41 8.84 2.32
N ALA A 314 6.28 8.71 3.01
CA ALA A 314 6.10 7.85 4.19
C ALA A 314 6.04 6.35 3.87
N GLN A 315 6.76 5.91 2.83
CA GLN A 315 6.97 4.51 2.46
C GLN A 315 5.65 3.72 2.42
N GLY A 316 5.53 2.64 3.19
CA GLY A 316 4.37 1.75 3.23
C GLY A 316 3.14 2.39 3.88
N ALA A 317 3.30 3.45 4.68
CA ALA A 317 2.21 4.23 5.27
C ALA A 317 1.64 5.31 4.34
N ALA A 318 2.33 5.61 3.23
CA ALA A 318 1.97 6.73 2.34
C ALA A 318 0.54 6.64 1.80
N GLY A 319 0.12 5.46 1.35
CA GLY A 319 -1.23 5.23 0.81
C GLY A 319 -2.35 5.53 1.80
N ALA A 320 -2.20 5.12 3.06
CA ALA A 320 -3.19 5.43 4.11
C ALA A 320 -3.25 6.93 4.42
N LEU A 321 -2.10 7.61 4.54
CA LEU A 321 -2.06 9.06 4.75
C LEU A 321 -2.71 9.81 3.58
N GLU A 322 -2.42 9.39 2.35
CA GLU A 322 -3.00 9.97 1.12
C GLU A 322 -4.51 9.73 1.03
N ALA A 323 -5.00 8.54 1.36
CA ALA A 323 -6.43 8.25 1.44
C ALA A 323 -7.12 9.12 2.51
N ILE A 324 -6.52 9.29 3.68
CA ILE A 324 -7.05 10.13 4.76
C ILE A 324 -7.11 11.59 4.33
N ILE A 325 -6.05 12.13 3.71
CA ILE A 325 -6.08 13.50 3.14
C ILE A 325 -7.23 13.63 2.13
N THR A 326 -7.37 12.66 1.25
CA THR A 326 -8.44 12.65 0.22
C THR A 326 -9.82 12.73 0.86
N ILE A 327 -10.09 11.91 1.88
CA ILE A 327 -11.37 11.91 2.61
C ILE A 327 -11.61 13.26 3.29
N LEU A 328 -10.62 13.78 4.02
CA LEU A 328 -10.75 15.02 4.77
C LEU A 328 -10.99 16.23 3.85
N MET A 329 -10.29 16.28 2.71
CA MET A 329 -10.44 17.37 1.74
C MET A 329 -11.75 17.25 0.95
N MET A 330 -12.14 16.04 0.53
CA MET A 330 -13.41 15.77 -0.14
C MET A 330 -14.61 16.23 0.72
N ARG A 331 -14.58 15.95 2.04
CA ARG A 331 -15.60 16.42 2.98
C ARG A 331 -15.66 17.95 3.10
N ARG A 332 -14.54 18.63 2.90
CA ARG A 332 -14.44 20.10 2.89
C ARG A 332 -14.74 20.72 1.51
N GLY A 333 -14.98 19.91 0.47
CA GLY A 333 -15.15 20.41 -0.90
C GLY A 333 -13.87 20.99 -1.51
N LEU A 334 -12.72 20.43 -1.10
CA LEU A 334 -11.39 20.93 -1.44
C LEU A 334 -10.58 19.88 -2.19
N VAL A 335 -9.68 20.37 -3.04
CA VAL A 335 -8.59 19.61 -3.64
C VAL A 335 -7.27 20.04 -2.97
N PRO A 336 -6.49 19.12 -2.38
CA PRO A 336 -5.28 19.48 -1.66
C PRO A 336 -4.17 20.01 -2.60
N PRO A 337 -3.32 20.92 -2.12
CA PRO A 337 -2.23 21.49 -2.90
C PRO A 337 -1.09 20.50 -3.17
N THR A 338 -0.38 20.72 -4.28
CA THR A 338 0.98 20.18 -4.51
C THR A 338 2.01 21.27 -4.17
N LEU A 339 2.80 21.02 -3.11
CA LEU A 339 3.88 21.91 -2.70
C LEU A 339 5.13 21.76 -3.58
N ASN A 340 6.02 22.75 -3.50
CA ASN A 340 7.34 22.78 -4.15
C ASN A 340 7.30 22.72 -5.69
N PHE A 341 6.16 23.03 -6.30
CA PHE A 341 6.01 23.05 -7.75
C PHE A 341 6.50 24.37 -8.34
N ALA A 342 7.57 24.33 -9.13
CA ALA A 342 8.15 25.51 -9.81
C ALA A 342 7.77 25.57 -11.30
N GLY A 343 7.43 24.42 -11.90
CA GLY A 343 7.01 24.32 -13.29
C GLY A 343 6.85 22.87 -13.72
N ALA A 344 5.89 22.64 -14.64
CA ALA A 344 5.63 21.30 -15.14
C ALA A 344 6.82 20.76 -15.94
N ARG A 345 7.16 19.49 -15.72
CA ARG A 345 8.06 18.74 -16.59
C ARG A 345 7.36 18.32 -17.88
N ASN A 346 8.13 17.87 -18.86
CA ASN A 346 7.56 17.13 -19.98
C ASN A 346 6.84 15.88 -19.47
N PHE A 347 5.68 15.55 -20.05
CA PHE A 347 4.85 14.40 -19.66
C PHE A 347 4.41 14.45 -18.20
N ALA A 348 4.02 15.63 -17.72
CA ALA A 348 3.43 15.87 -16.41
C ALA A 348 2.11 16.66 -16.55
N PRO A 349 1.24 16.67 -15.53
CA PRO A 349 0.11 17.60 -15.51
C PRO A 349 0.61 19.04 -15.60
N ALA A 350 -0.08 19.86 -16.41
CA ALA A 350 0.25 21.28 -16.55
C ALA A 350 0.10 22.03 -15.21
N ASP A 351 -0.88 21.60 -14.41
CA ASP A 351 -1.15 22.17 -13.10
C ASP A 351 -1.62 21.07 -12.13
N PRO A 352 -0.70 20.52 -11.31
CA PRO A 352 -1.04 19.53 -10.29
C PRO A 352 -1.59 20.19 -9.02
N VAL A 353 -2.41 21.23 -9.15
CA VAL A 353 -2.86 22.05 -8.01
C VAL A 353 -1.66 22.71 -7.34
N ALA A 354 -0.85 23.39 -8.14
CA ALA A 354 0.37 24.02 -7.67
C ALA A 354 0.09 25.17 -6.69
N GLY A 355 0.91 25.26 -5.65
CA GLY A 355 0.89 26.35 -4.66
C GLY A 355 0.59 25.85 -3.24
N PRO A 356 0.59 26.74 -2.23
CA PRO A 356 0.44 26.34 -0.84
C PRO A 356 -1.02 26.15 -0.42
N ALA A 357 -1.98 26.62 -1.22
CA ALA A 357 -3.40 26.61 -0.85
C ALA A 357 -4.17 25.52 -1.61
N PRO A 358 -5.12 24.83 -0.94
CA PRO A 358 -6.07 23.96 -1.64
C PRO A 358 -6.95 24.76 -2.59
N ARG A 359 -7.60 24.06 -3.54
CA ARG A 359 -8.60 24.64 -4.45
C ARG A 359 -9.99 24.23 -4.05
N GLU A 360 -10.93 25.16 -4.14
CA GLU A 360 -12.35 24.86 -4.00
C GLU A 360 -12.84 24.10 -5.23
N HIS A 361 -13.23 22.86 -5.01
CA HIS A 361 -13.86 22.01 -6.00
C HIS A 361 -14.55 20.87 -5.27
N ALA A 362 -15.88 20.89 -5.24
CA ALA A 362 -16.64 19.77 -4.71
C ALA A 362 -16.68 18.64 -5.74
N TYR A 363 -16.38 17.44 -5.28
CA TYR A 363 -16.43 16.20 -6.05
C TYR A 363 -16.99 15.07 -5.18
N ASP A 364 -17.61 14.10 -5.82
CA ASP A 364 -18.22 12.96 -5.13
C ASP A 364 -17.32 11.72 -5.12
N HIS A 365 -16.42 11.60 -6.11
CA HIS A 365 -15.54 10.46 -6.27
C HIS A 365 -14.10 10.90 -6.53
N ALA A 366 -13.17 10.28 -5.81
CA ALA A 366 -11.74 10.45 -5.98
C ALA A 366 -11.04 9.11 -6.14
N VAL A 367 -9.98 9.11 -6.94
CA VAL A 367 -9.04 7.99 -7.03
C VAL A 367 -7.78 8.35 -6.25
N SER A 368 -7.38 7.51 -5.29
CA SER A 368 -6.06 7.58 -4.68
C SER A 368 -5.22 6.42 -5.19
N VAL A 369 -4.06 6.73 -5.80
CA VAL A 369 -3.22 5.75 -6.49
C VAL A 369 -1.78 5.78 -5.96
N ASN A 370 -1.24 4.58 -5.71
CA ASN A 370 0.12 4.38 -5.24
C ASN A 370 0.84 3.41 -6.15
N SER A 371 2.00 3.83 -6.65
CA SER A 371 2.84 3.06 -7.57
C SER A 371 4.17 2.80 -6.89
N ALA A 372 4.52 1.53 -6.71
CA ALA A 372 5.74 1.16 -6.02
C ALA A 372 6.91 0.91 -6.98
N PHE A 373 8.14 1.02 -6.46
CA PHE A 373 9.30 0.41 -7.11
C PHE A 373 9.04 -1.09 -7.35
N GLY A 374 9.49 -1.60 -8.49
CA GLY A 374 9.18 -2.96 -8.95
C GLY A 374 7.79 -3.09 -9.59
N GLY A 375 7.00 -2.02 -9.62
CA GLY A 375 5.76 -1.94 -10.38
C GLY A 375 4.54 -2.59 -9.73
N ALA A 376 4.52 -2.70 -8.40
CA ALA A 376 3.31 -3.08 -7.67
C ALA A 376 2.42 -1.84 -7.45
N ASN A 377 1.36 -1.73 -8.24
CA ASN A 377 0.46 -0.57 -8.23
C ASN A 377 -0.85 -0.93 -7.52
N ALA A 378 -1.40 0.03 -6.78
CA ALA A 378 -2.71 -0.08 -6.15
C ALA A 378 -3.49 1.24 -6.29
N ALA A 379 -4.80 1.14 -6.50
CA ALA A 379 -5.71 2.27 -6.51
C ALA A 379 -6.95 1.97 -5.68
N VAL A 380 -7.45 2.98 -4.97
CA VAL A 380 -8.74 2.94 -4.26
C VAL A 380 -9.63 4.08 -4.74
N VAL A 381 -10.91 3.79 -4.93
CA VAL A 381 -11.96 4.77 -5.20
C VAL A 381 -12.63 5.11 -3.88
N LEU A 382 -12.53 6.38 -3.50
CA LEU A 382 -13.15 6.94 -2.30
C LEU A 382 -14.33 7.82 -2.73
N SER A 383 -15.50 7.54 -2.16
CA SER A 383 -16.73 8.29 -2.47
C SER A 383 -17.24 9.04 -1.25
N ARG A 384 -17.75 10.25 -1.46
CA ARG A 384 -18.29 11.11 -0.40
C ARG A 384 -19.54 10.52 0.25
N SER A 385 -20.39 9.89 -0.55
CA SER A 385 -21.65 9.26 -0.11
C SER A 385 -21.58 7.75 -0.32
N VAL A 386 -22.55 7.05 0.24
CA VAL A 386 -22.75 5.62 -0.02
C VAL A 386 -23.49 5.49 -1.36
N PRO A 387 -22.85 4.96 -2.42
CA PRO A 387 -23.52 4.78 -3.69
C PRO A 387 -24.59 3.69 -3.56
N ALA A 388 -25.61 3.75 -4.42
CA ALA A 388 -26.56 2.66 -4.51
C ALA A 388 -25.81 1.36 -4.83
N ALA A 389 -26.04 0.30 -4.04
CA ALA A 389 -25.35 -0.95 -4.26
C ALA A 389 -25.85 -1.60 -5.56
N THR A 390 -25.03 -1.57 -6.61
CA THR A 390 -25.41 -1.98 -7.97
C THR A 390 -24.94 -3.38 -8.34
N ARG A 391 -24.13 -4.03 -7.49
CA ARG A 391 -23.46 -5.29 -7.84
C ARG A 391 -23.71 -6.40 -6.83
N SER A 392 -23.88 -7.60 -7.38
CA SER A 392 -23.74 -8.87 -6.68
C SER A 392 -22.45 -9.55 -7.17
N ARG A 393 -21.63 -10.06 -6.24
CA ARG A 393 -20.61 -11.07 -6.56
C ARG A 393 -21.00 -12.36 -5.85
N GLY A 394 -21.31 -13.39 -6.62
CA GLY A 394 -21.38 -14.75 -6.09
C GLY A 394 -19.98 -15.22 -5.68
N ARG A 395 -19.88 -15.95 -4.57
CA ARG A 395 -18.64 -16.67 -4.24
C ARG A 395 -18.38 -17.72 -5.31
N ARG A 396 -17.29 -17.56 -6.06
CA ARG A 396 -16.82 -18.57 -7.02
C ARG A 396 -15.74 -19.40 -6.37
N GLY A 397 -15.80 -20.73 -6.54
CA GLY A 397 -14.70 -21.61 -6.16
C GLY A 397 -13.44 -21.27 -6.94
N VAL A 398 -12.28 -21.31 -6.28
CA VAL A 398 -10.97 -21.18 -6.92
C VAL A 398 -10.40 -22.58 -7.14
N ALA A 399 -10.09 -22.93 -8.38
CA ALA A 399 -9.47 -24.21 -8.71
C ALA A 399 -7.95 -24.12 -8.59
N ILE A 400 -7.32 -25.12 -7.97
CA ILE A 400 -5.87 -25.31 -8.01
C ILE A 400 -5.57 -26.09 -9.30
N LEU A 401 -4.92 -25.44 -10.26
CA LEU A 401 -4.66 -26.03 -11.58
C LEU A 401 -3.30 -26.73 -11.66
N GLY A 402 -2.33 -26.32 -10.85
CA GLY A 402 -1.02 -26.94 -10.82
C GLY A 402 -0.24 -26.60 -9.56
N VAL A 403 0.76 -27.42 -9.27
CA VAL A 403 1.58 -27.36 -8.07
C VAL A 403 3.06 -27.44 -8.42
N GLY A 404 3.86 -26.63 -7.72
CA GLY A 404 5.31 -26.57 -7.91
C GLY A 404 6.00 -26.51 -6.57
N ALA A 405 7.06 -27.30 -6.41
CA ALA A 405 7.76 -27.42 -5.15
C ALA A 405 9.28 -27.37 -5.38
N VAL A 406 9.96 -26.69 -4.47
CA VAL A 406 11.41 -26.70 -4.33
C VAL A 406 11.70 -26.97 -2.86
N THR A 407 12.24 -28.14 -2.56
CA THR A 407 12.44 -28.59 -1.18
C THR A 407 13.80 -29.25 -1.02
N SER A 408 14.12 -29.68 0.19
CA SER A 408 15.29 -30.52 0.48
C SER A 408 15.21 -31.93 -0.12
N HIS A 409 14.03 -32.35 -0.63
CA HIS A 409 13.87 -33.58 -1.40
C HIS A 409 14.22 -33.40 -2.89
N GLY A 410 14.17 -32.17 -3.41
CA GLY A 410 14.54 -31.85 -4.78
C GLY A 410 13.60 -30.87 -5.45
N LEU A 411 13.60 -30.89 -6.80
CA LEU A 411 12.74 -30.07 -7.65
C LEU A 411 11.49 -30.84 -8.08
N GLY A 412 10.34 -30.18 -8.00
CA GLY A 412 9.06 -30.72 -8.42
C GLY A 412 8.37 -31.53 -7.33
N VAL A 413 7.05 -31.69 -7.45
CA VAL A 413 6.22 -32.37 -6.44
C VAL A 413 6.53 -33.87 -6.33
N HIS A 414 6.99 -34.50 -7.42
CA HIS A 414 7.37 -35.92 -7.44
C HIS A 414 8.69 -36.21 -6.74
N SER A 415 9.53 -35.20 -6.47
CA SER A 415 10.81 -35.41 -5.77
C SER A 415 10.64 -36.05 -4.39
N TRP A 416 9.49 -35.82 -3.74
CA TRP A 416 9.16 -36.45 -2.47
C TRP A 416 8.77 -37.93 -2.64
N GLU A 417 8.01 -38.27 -3.68
CA GLU A 417 7.66 -39.66 -4.03
C GLU A 417 8.92 -40.46 -4.43
N ASP A 418 9.78 -39.85 -5.25
CA ASP A 418 11.05 -40.44 -5.72
C ASP A 418 12.02 -40.73 -4.56
N SER A 419 11.92 -39.95 -3.48
CA SER A 419 12.69 -40.20 -2.25
C SER A 419 12.16 -41.37 -1.41
N GLY A 420 11.07 -42.01 -1.83
CA GLY A 420 10.36 -43.04 -1.07
C GLY A 420 9.72 -42.49 0.21
N PHE A 421 9.30 -41.22 0.19
CA PHE A 421 8.84 -40.48 1.38
C PHE A 421 9.86 -40.46 2.54
N GLY A 422 11.15 -40.59 2.23
CA GLY A 422 12.23 -40.62 3.20
C GLY A 422 12.51 -39.27 3.86
N GLN A 423 13.34 -39.28 4.91
CA GLN A 423 13.80 -38.06 5.56
C GLN A 423 14.68 -37.22 4.60
N PRO A 424 14.51 -35.89 4.57
CA PRO A 424 15.32 -35.01 3.73
C PRO A 424 16.80 -35.05 4.14
N ARG A 425 17.68 -34.82 3.16
CA ARG A 425 19.15 -34.98 3.32
C ARG A 425 19.91 -33.70 3.70
N GLY A 426 19.22 -32.62 4.04
CA GLY A 426 19.83 -31.33 4.41
C GLY A 426 19.20 -30.15 3.69
N ALA A 427 20.02 -29.24 3.16
CA ALA A 427 19.58 -28.07 2.41
C ALA A 427 18.94 -28.45 1.05
N VAL A 428 18.24 -27.49 0.44
CA VAL A 428 17.75 -27.61 -0.94
C VAL A 428 18.94 -27.92 -1.87
N PRO A 429 18.91 -29.01 -2.65
CA PRO A 429 19.97 -29.33 -3.61
C PRO A 429 20.19 -28.19 -4.61
N THR A 430 21.43 -28.00 -5.07
CA THR A 430 21.70 -27.05 -6.16
C THR A 430 21.01 -27.51 -7.43
N PHE A 431 20.36 -26.58 -8.14
CA PHE A 431 19.69 -26.85 -9.40
C PHE A 431 19.98 -25.78 -10.46
N SER A 432 19.82 -26.19 -11.73
CA SER A 432 19.95 -25.32 -12.89
C SER A 432 18.60 -24.82 -13.37
N PHE A 433 18.50 -23.53 -13.70
CA PHE A 433 17.29 -23.00 -14.33
C PHE A 433 17.08 -23.54 -15.75
N GLN A 434 18.09 -24.13 -16.40
CA GLN A 434 17.88 -24.82 -17.67
C GLN A 434 16.90 -26.00 -17.57
N GLU A 435 16.81 -26.64 -16.39
CA GLU A 435 15.91 -27.76 -16.12
C GLU A 435 14.49 -27.27 -15.76
N VAL A 436 14.39 -26.05 -15.22
CA VAL A 436 13.15 -25.45 -14.72
C VAL A 436 12.45 -24.56 -15.75
N ASP A 437 13.17 -23.61 -16.33
CA ASP A 437 12.74 -22.82 -17.48
C ASP A 437 13.97 -22.11 -18.08
N PRO A 438 14.39 -22.50 -19.29
CA PRO A 438 15.59 -21.94 -19.91
C PRO A 438 15.47 -20.44 -20.26
N MET A 439 14.27 -19.86 -20.18
CA MET A 439 14.05 -18.42 -20.41
C MET A 439 14.37 -17.56 -19.19
N ILE A 440 14.51 -18.15 -18.00
CA ILE A 440 14.83 -17.41 -16.78
C ILE A 440 16.32 -17.08 -16.75
N ASP A 441 16.65 -15.80 -16.56
CA ASP A 441 18.01 -15.37 -16.22
C ASP A 441 18.21 -15.46 -14.70
N PRO A 442 19.07 -16.37 -14.21
CA PRO A 442 19.24 -16.57 -12.78
C PRO A 442 20.23 -15.59 -12.13
N ARG A 443 20.87 -14.72 -12.90
CA ARG A 443 21.86 -13.77 -12.38
C ARG A 443 21.19 -12.74 -11.46
N GLY A 444 21.79 -12.48 -10.31
CA GLY A 444 21.27 -11.51 -9.33
C GLY A 444 20.18 -12.06 -8.40
N LEU A 445 19.63 -13.25 -8.66
CA LEU A 445 18.64 -13.86 -7.76
C LEU A 445 19.31 -14.38 -6.48
N ASP A 446 18.88 -13.86 -5.33
CA ASP A 446 19.21 -14.44 -4.03
C ASP A 446 18.54 -15.82 -3.84
N PRO A 447 18.96 -16.63 -2.85
CA PRO A 447 18.42 -17.98 -2.66
C PRO A 447 16.88 -18.04 -2.56
N THR A 448 16.24 -17.08 -1.88
CA THR A 448 14.78 -17.05 -1.74
C THR A 448 14.14 -16.80 -3.10
N SER A 449 14.63 -15.81 -3.84
CA SER A 449 14.13 -15.50 -5.19
C SER A 449 14.33 -16.67 -6.16
N ARG A 450 15.43 -17.41 -6.04
CA ARG A 450 15.68 -18.62 -6.85
C ARG A 450 14.62 -19.70 -6.58
N PHE A 451 14.36 -20.01 -5.31
CA PHE A 451 13.36 -21.02 -4.94
C PHE A 451 11.96 -20.62 -5.36
N LEU A 452 11.58 -19.36 -5.13
CA LEU A 452 10.29 -18.83 -5.53
C LEU A 452 10.09 -18.92 -7.05
N THR A 453 11.04 -18.42 -7.82
CA THR A 453 10.93 -18.39 -9.29
C THR A 453 10.84 -19.81 -9.85
N ALA A 454 11.63 -20.74 -9.30
CA ALA A 454 11.59 -22.13 -9.72
C ALA A 454 10.25 -22.81 -9.36
N ALA A 455 9.76 -22.65 -8.13
CA ALA A 455 8.48 -23.21 -7.71
C ALA A 455 7.31 -22.66 -8.54
N ALA A 456 7.28 -21.36 -8.83
CA ALA A 456 6.26 -20.72 -9.65
C ALA A 456 6.31 -21.21 -11.11
N SER A 457 7.50 -21.39 -11.69
CA SER A 457 7.62 -21.92 -13.04
C SER A 457 7.15 -23.39 -13.13
N LEU A 458 7.49 -24.21 -12.13
CA LEU A 458 7.04 -25.59 -12.04
C LEU A 458 5.51 -25.68 -11.90
N SER A 459 4.87 -24.82 -11.11
CA SER A 459 3.42 -24.84 -10.95
C SER A 459 2.67 -24.43 -12.22
N LEU A 460 3.18 -23.44 -12.97
CA LEU A 460 2.63 -23.07 -14.26
C LEU A 460 2.77 -24.19 -15.29
N ARG A 461 3.92 -24.88 -15.30
CA ARG A 461 4.15 -26.04 -16.16
C ARG A 461 3.20 -27.19 -15.85
N ASP A 462 3.02 -27.51 -14.57
CA ASP A 462 2.10 -28.55 -14.09
C ASP A 462 0.64 -28.23 -14.46
N ALA A 463 0.25 -26.96 -14.34
CA ALA A 463 -1.06 -26.47 -14.77
C ALA A 463 -1.27 -26.48 -16.30
N GLY A 464 -0.23 -26.76 -17.09
CA GLY A 464 -0.27 -26.62 -18.55
C GLY A 464 -0.43 -25.17 -19.03
N ILE A 465 -0.13 -24.18 -18.19
CA ILE A 465 -0.29 -22.76 -18.49
C ILE A 465 1.01 -22.23 -19.08
N ARG A 466 0.91 -21.63 -20.27
CA ARG A 466 1.98 -20.82 -20.86
C ARG A 466 1.51 -19.38 -20.93
N LEU A 467 2.15 -18.50 -20.17
CA LEU A 467 1.80 -17.08 -20.14
C LEU A 467 2.23 -16.42 -21.47
N SER A 468 1.26 -16.10 -22.32
CA SER A 468 1.53 -15.22 -23.47
C SER A 468 1.65 -13.77 -23.00
N ARG A 469 2.17 -12.88 -23.86
CA ARG A 469 2.16 -11.43 -23.57
C ARG A 469 0.76 -10.87 -23.31
N ALA A 470 -0.28 -11.46 -23.90
CA ALA A 470 -1.66 -11.01 -23.68
C ALA A 470 -2.19 -11.46 -22.30
N ASP A 471 -1.73 -12.61 -21.80
CA ASP A 471 -2.20 -13.16 -20.52
C ASP A 471 -1.49 -12.55 -19.32
N GLN A 472 -0.28 -12.01 -19.50
CA GLN A 472 0.55 -11.40 -18.44
C GLN A 472 -0.21 -10.32 -17.67
N ASP A 473 -1.03 -9.52 -18.34
CA ASP A 473 -1.79 -8.43 -17.73
C ASP A 473 -2.95 -8.93 -16.83
N SER A 474 -3.31 -10.21 -16.93
CA SER A 474 -4.39 -10.87 -16.18
C SER A 474 -3.90 -11.90 -15.15
N ALA A 475 -2.59 -12.07 -15.02
CA ALA A 475 -1.96 -12.95 -14.05
C ALA A 475 -1.37 -12.16 -12.88
N GLY A 476 -1.47 -12.70 -11.66
CA GLY A 476 -0.94 -12.09 -10.44
C GLY A 476 -0.13 -13.08 -9.62
N LEU A 477 0.69 -12.57 -8.70
CA LEU A 477 1.48 -13.36 -7.76
C LEU A 477 1.14 -12.94 -6.33
N VAL A 478 0.81 -13.91 -5.48
CA VAL A 478 0.70 -13.74 -4.02
C VAL A 478 1.84 -14.52 -3.39
N LEU A 479 2.69 -13.82 -2.64
CA LEU A 479 3.86 -14.40 -2.01
C LEU A 479 3.73 -14.35 -0.48
N GLY A 480 3.78 -15.52 0.15
CA GLY A 480 4.08 -15.64 1.58
C GLY A 480 5.59 -15.76 1.77
N SER A 481 6.19 -14.85 2.53
CA SER A 481 7.60 -14.91 2.87
C SER A 481 7.84 -14.37 4.28
N VAL A 482 8.85 -14.92 4.94
CA VAL A 482 9.42 -14.38 6.17
C VAL A 482 10.92 -14.30 5.96
N ARG A 483 11.51 -13.13 6.22
CA ARG A 483 12.97 -13.04 6.28
C ARG A 483 13.41 -13.50 7.68
N PRO A 484 14.16 -14.60 7.82
CA PRO A 484 14.69 -14.98 9.12
C PRO A 484 15.64 -13.89 9.65
N SER A 485 15.65 -13.74 10.98
CA SER A 485 16.65 -12.93 11.66
C SER A 485 18.05 -13.44 11.28
N PRO A 486 19.04 -12.57 11.00
CA PRO A 486 20.42 -12.98 10.77
C PRO A 486 20.99 -13.88 11.88
N ALA A 487 20.36 -13.89 13.06
CA ALA A 487 20.74 -14.70 14.22
C ALA A 487 20.17 -16.14 14.23
N SER A 488 19.47 -16.58 13.18
CA SER A 488 18.87 -17.93 13.11
C SER A 488 19.65 -18.94 12.25
N THR A 489 20.94 -18.70 12.01
CA THR A 489 21.88 -19.68 11.44
C THR A 489 22.81 -20.25 12.49
#